data_AF-A0A937N2F4-F1
#
_entry.id   AF-A0A937N2F4-F1
#
_cell.length_a   1.000
_cell.length_b   1.000
_cell.length_c   1.000
_cell.angle_alpha   90.00
_cell.angle_beta   90.00
_cell.angle_gamma   90.00
#
_symmetry.space_group_name_H-M   'P 1'
#
loop_
_entity.id
_entity.type
_entity.pdbx_description
1 polymer ?
#
loop_
_entity_poly.entity_id
_entity_poly.type
_entity_poly.pdbx_seq_one_letter_code
_entity_poly.pdbx_strand_id
1 'polypeptide(L)'
;MDNASLLVTAMAEQCRGAILEWNRPELDLPMPLQPEHLKWMCDNIEQHAEDWPATKLHRWIGFVQCAMLANRMLDLDGAKAMFDAAKVAHGEINEDLSDHLDPTSSFEVGNHDARPATTLIERTA
;
A
#
# COMPACT_ATOMS: atom_id res chain seq x y z
N MET A 1 6.79 -16.02 -0.27
CA MET A 1 6.65 -14.56 -0.38
C MET A 1 5.34 -14.18 0.29
N ASP A 2 5.35 -13.15 1.15
CA ASP A 2 4.12 -12.62 1.78
C ASP A 2 3.16 -12.09 0.70
N ASN A 3 1.85 -12.27 0.89
CA ASN A 3 0.83 -11.82 -0.08
C ASN A 3 0.85 -10.30 -0.25
N ALA A 4 1.17 -9.57 0.81
CA ALA A 4 1.41 -8.13 0.74
C ALA A 4 2.59 -7.79 -0.19
N SER A 5 3.71 -8.53 -0.07
CA SER A 5 4.86 -8.35 -0.97
C SER A 5 4.51 -8.68 -2.42
N LEU A 6 3.75 -9.75 -2.68
CA LEU A 6 3.30 -10.12 -4.02
C LEU A 6 2.46 -9.02 -4.68
N LEU A 7 1.48 -8.49 -3.96
CA LEU A 7 0.64 -7.39 -4.45
C LEU A 7 1.48 -6.14 -4.76
N VAL A 8 2.40 -5.77 -3.87
CA VAL A 8 3.25 -4.59 -4.05
C VAL A 8 4.19 -4.75 -5.26
N THR A 9 4.75 -5.93 -5.47
CA THR A 9 5.58 -6.23 -6.65
C THR A 9 4.76 -6.10 -7.94
N ALA A 10 3.55 -6.67 -7.98
CA ALA A 10 2.68 -6.54 -9.15
C ALA A 10 2.29 -5.09 -9.44
N MET A 11 2.04 -4.28 -8.41
CA MET A 11 1.80 -2.85 -8.57
C MET A 11 3.04 -2.12 -9.11
N ALA A 12 4.24 -2.46 -8.63
CA ALA A 12 5.49 -1.86 -9.10
C ALA A 12 5.74 -2.15 -10.58
N GLU A 13 5.46 -3.38 -11.02
CA GLU A 13 5.60 -3.76 -12.43
C GLU A 13 4.66 -2.94 -13.34
N GLN A 14 3.39 -2.78 -12.93
CA GLN A 14 2.42 -1.95 -13.67
C GLN A 14 2.82 -0.48 -13.71
N CYS A 15 3.29 0.06 -12.57
CA CYS A 15 3.80 1.44 -12.51
C CYS A 15 4.99 1.62 -13.46
N ARG A 16 5.94 0.67 -13.45
CA ARG A 16 7.12 0.67 -14.33
C ARG A 16 6.72 0.68 -15.80
N GLY A 17 5.76 -0.15 -16.21
CA GLY A 17 5.23 -0.16 -17.58
C GLY A 17 4.67 1.20 -17.99
N ALA A 18 3.80 1.78 -17.17
CA ALA A 18 3.20 3.09 -17.44
C ALA A 18 4.23 4.23 -17.48
N ILE A 19 5.27 4.18 -16.63
CA ILE A 19 6.37 5.15 -16.64
C ILE A 19 7.16 5.06 -17.95
N LEU A 20 7.44 3.85 -18.45
CA LEU A 20 8.18 3.65 -19.70
C LEU A 20 7.41 4.07 -20.95
N GLU A 21 6.08 3.97 -20.92
CA GLU A 21 5.20 4.41 -22.01
C GLU A 21 4.96 5.94 -22.01
N TRP A 22 5.31 6.62 -20.91
CA TRP A 22 5.05 8.03 -20.72
C TRP A 22 6.02 8.90 -21.53
N ASN A 23 5.56 9.37 -22.70
CA ASN A 23 6.34 10.19 -23.64
C ASN A 23 6.05 11.71 -23.55
N ARG A 24 5.65 12.23 -22.38
CA ARG A 24 5.37 13.67 -22.23
C ARG A 24 6.64 14.48 -21.93
N PRO A 25 6.65 15.80 -22.26
CA PRO A 25 7.80 16.65 -22.01
C PRO A 25 8.11 16.74 -20.52
N GLU A 26 9.40 16.81 -20.21
CA GLU A 26 9.92 16.96 -18.86
C GLU A 26 9.23 18.13 -18.15
N LEU A 27 8.47 17.80 -17.12
CA LEU A 27 8.03 18.78 -16.14
C LEU A 27 9.25 19.13 -15.29
N ASP A 28 9.46 20.41 -14.99
CA ASP A 28 10.50 20.86 -14.06
C ASP A 28 10.11 20.47 -12.64
N LEU A 29 10.25 19.17 -12.34
CA LEU A 29 9.92 18.55 -11.08
C LEU A 29 11.19 18.19 -10.33
N PRO A 30 11.14 18.22 -8.99
CA PRO A 30 12.22 17.70 -8.16
C PRO A 30 12.61 16.28 -8.56
N MET A 31 13.90 15.97 -8.48
CA MET A 31 14.47 14.66 -8.85
C MET A 31 13.65 13.45 -8.36
N PRO A 32 13.14 13.40 -7.11
CA PRO A 32 12.37 12.24 -6.65
C PRO A 32 11.07 11.98 -7.41
N LEU A 33 10.56 12.96 -8.14
CA LEU A 33 9.35 12.85 -8.95
C LEU A 33 9.66 12.57 -10.43
N GLN A 34 10.93 12.58 -10.84
CA GLN A 34 11.27 12.36 -12.23
C GLN A 34 11.04 10.90 -12.64
N PRO A 35 10.61 10.63 -13.89
CA PRO A 35 10.31 9.29 -14.38
C PRO A 35 11.44 8.27 -14.12
N GLU A 36 12.69 8.68 -14.36
CA GLU A 36 13.86 7.81 -14.16
C GLU A 36 14.02 7.37 -12.69
N HIS A 37 13.75 8.29 -11.75
CA HIS A 37 13.80 7.96 -10.32
C HIS A 37 12.65 7.04 -9.92
N LEU A 38 11.44 7.28 -10.43
CA LEU A 38 10.28 6.44 -10.15
C LEU A 38 10.48 5.03 -10.71
N LYS A 39 11.05 4.91 -11.91
CA LYS A 39 11.45 3.63 -12.50
C LYS A 39 12.47 2.92 -11.61
N TRP A 40 13.53 3.62 -11.20
CA TRP A 40 14.52 3.06 -10.27
C TRP A 40 13.90 2.56 -8.97
N MET A 41 12.92 3.28 -8.41
CA MET A 41 12.18 2.83 -7.23
C MET A 41 11.38 1.54 -7.50
N CYS A 42 10.72 1.43 -8.66
CA CYS A 42 10.01 0.21 -9.05
C CYS A 42 10.99 -0.98 -9.16
N ASP A 43 12.13 -0.79 -9.83
CA ASP A 43 13.17 -1.81 -9.97
C ASP A 43 13.68 -2.27 -8.60
N ASN A 44 13.83 -1.36 -7.63
CA ASN A 44 14.25 -1.69 -6.26
C ASN A 44 13.19 -2.47 -5.48
N ILE A 45 11.90 -2.16 -5.67
CA ILE A 45 10.80 -2.92 -5.07
C ILE A 45 10.83 -4.36 -5.58
N GLU A 46 10.92 -4.55 -6.90
CA GLU A 46 10.97 -5.88 -7.53
C GLU A 46 12.18 -6.69 -7.04
N GLN A 47 13.37 -6.07 -6.97
CA GLN A 47 14.60 -6.75 -6.56
C GLN A 47 14.64 -7.15 -5.08
N HIS A 48 13.95 -6.40 -4.21
CA HIS A 48 14.03 -6.58 -2.76
C HIS A 48 12.70 -7.01 -2.12
N ALA A 49 11.74 -7.49 -2.92
CA ALA A 49 10.41 -7.88 -2.44
C ALA A 49 10.44 -8.98 -1.36
N GLU A 50 11.46 -9.83 -1.36
CA GLU A 50 11.66 -10.91 -0.37
C GLU A 50 12.47 -10.46 0.86
N ASP A 51 13.33 -9.46 0.70
CA ASP A 51 14.30 -9.06 1.73
C ASP A 51 13.81 -7.89 2.60
N TRP A 52 12.95 -7.03 2.05
CA TRP A 52 12.47 -5.84 2.74
C TRP A 52 11.16 -6.09 3.49
N PRO A 53 10.95 -5.41 4.63
CA PRO A 53 9.68 -5.49 5.34
C PRO A 53 8.54 -4.92 4.48
N ALA A 54 7.38 -5.57 4.50
CA ALA A 54 6.20 -5.16 3.75
C ALA A 54 5.84 -3.68 3.97
N THR A 55 5.98 -3.17 5.20
CA THR A 55 5.72 -1.75 5.52
C THR A 55 6.59 -0.77 4.72
N LYS A 56 7.84 -1.15 4.42
CA LYS A 56 8.73 -0.35 3.56
C LYS A 56 8.27 -0.41 2.10
N LEU A 57 7.97 -1.62 1.61
CA LEU A 57 7.48 -1.85 0.25
C LEU A 57 6.19 -1.04 0.00
N HIS A 58 5.22 -1.11 0.92
CA HIS A 58 3.98 -0.34 0.89
C HIS A 58 4.20 1.17 0.85
N ARG A 59 5.13 1.69 1.67
CA ARG A 59 5.46 3.14 1.65
C ARG A 59 6.05 3.56 0.32
N TRP A 60 6.92 2.74 -0.26
CA TRP A 60 7.60 3.05 -1.51
C TRP A 60 6.64 3.02 -2.69
N ILE A 61 5.80 1.98 -2.80
CA ILE A 61 4.81 1.92 -3.89
C ILE A 61 3.80 3.06 -3.76
N GLY A 62 3.34 3.39 -2.55
CA GLY A 62 2.45 4.53 -2.35
C GLY A 62 3.07 5.88 -2.77
N PHE A 63 4.38 6.05 -2.56
CA PHE A 63 5.11 7.21 -3.07
C PHE A 63 5.11 7.25 -4.59
N VAL A 64 5.46 6.15 -5.26
CA VAL A 64 5.49 6.05 -6.73
C VAL A 64 4.12 6.38 -7.32
N GLN A 65 3.05 5.81 -6.78
CA GLN A 65 1.67 6.05 -7.23
C GLN A 65 1.29 7.54 -7.13
N CYS A 66 1.58 8.17 -5.98
CA CYS A 66 1.33 9.60 -5.79
C CYS A 66 2.17 10.47 -6.75
N ALA A 67 3.43 10.08 -6.98
CA ALA A 67 4.31 10.80 -7.88
C ALA A 67 3.84 10.70 -9.34
N MET A 68 3.34 9.55 -9.78
CA MET A 68 2.76 9.36 -11.11
C MET A 68 1.52 10.25 -11.32
N LEU A 69 0.66 10.38 -10.30
CA LEU A 69 -0.48 11.31 -10.33
C LEU A 69 0.00 12.77 -10.42
N ALA A 70 1.00 13.15 -9.62
CA ALA A 70 1.56 14.50 -9.64
C ALA A 70 2.19 14.85 -11.00
N ASN A 71 2.83 13.88 -11.65
CA ASN A 71 3.40 14.00 -12.99
C ASN A 71 2.34 13.96 -14.10
N ARG A 72 1.07 13.69 -13.77
CA ARG A 72 0.00 13.44 -14.75
C ARG A 72 0.38 12.33 -15.74
N MET A 73 1.10 11.32 -15.25
CA MET A 73 1.32 10.05 -15.96
C MET A 73 0.01 9.26 -15.99
N LEU A 74 -0.73 9.33 -14.90
CA LEU A 74 -2.08 8.80 -14.75
C LEU A 74 -2.97 9.92 -14.21
N ASP A 75 -4.25 9.87 -14.55
CA ASP A 75 -5.29 10.55 -13.76
C ASP A 75 -5.77 9.63 -12.63
N LEU A 76 -6.68 10.14 -11.79
CA LEU A 76 -7.19 9.41 -10.63
C LEU A 76 -7.92 8.13 -11.05
N ASP A 77 -8.68 8.18 -12.15
CA ASP A 77 -9.44 7.03 -12.65
C ASP A 77 -8.51 5.94 -13.19
N GLY A 78 -7.49 6.32 -13.97
CA GLY A 78 -6.46 5.41 -14.47
C GLY A 78 -5.64 4.78 -13.35
N ALA A 79 -5.25 5.57 -12.34
CA ALA A 79 -4.55 5.05 -11.17
C ALA A 79 -5.44 4.06 -10.39
N LYS A 80 -6.71 4.40 -10.17
CA LYS A 80 -7.66 3.51 -9.49
C LYS A 80 -7.81 2.19 -10.24
N ALA A 81 -8.04 2.25 -11.55
CA ALA A 81 -8.23 1.06 -12.38
C ALA A 81 -6.99 0.14 -12.35
N MET A 82 -5.80 0.73 -12.43
CA MET A 82 -4.53 -0.01 -12.32
C MET A 82 -4.40 -0.73 -10.97
N PHE A 83 -4.70 -0.04 -9.86
CA PHE A 83 -4.55 -0.62 -8.52
C PHE A 83 -5.64 -1.66 -8.22
N ASP A 84 -6.86 -1.44 -8.69
CA ASP A 84 -7.93 -2.43 -8.59
C ASP A 84 -7.57 -3.69 -9.37
N ALA A 85 -6.99 -3.58 -10.57
CA ALA A 85 -6.54 -4.72 -11.36
C ALA A 85 -5.45 -5.53 -10.63
N ALA A 86 -4.47 -4.85 -10.02
CA ALA A 86 -3.45 -5.51 -9.20
C ALA A 86 -4.05 -6.23 -7.99
N LYS A 87 -5.02 -5.59 -7.30
CA LYS A 87 -5.73 -6.20 -6.17
C LYS A 87 -6.58 -7.40 -6.56
N VAL A 88 -7.26 -7.36 -7.71
CA VAL A 88 -8.05 -8.50 -8.19
C VAL A 88 -7.14 -9.68 -8.54
N ALA A 89 -5.98 -9.42 -9.12
CA ALA A 89 -5.04 -10.47 -9.54
C ALA A 89 -4.21 -11.05 -8.39
N HIS A 90 -3.92 -10.26 -7.36
CA HIS A 90 -2.92 -10.61 -6.33
C HIS A 90 -3.36 -10.31 -4.88
N GLY A 91 -4.52 -9.71 -4.66
CA GLY A 91 -5.08 -9.54 -3.34
C GLY A 91 -5.79 -10.80 -2.89
N GLU A 92 -5.37 -11.36 -1.76
CA GLU A 92 -6.26 -12.26 -1.03
C GLU A 92 -7.48 -11.46 -0.54
N ILE A 93 -8.67 -12.00 -0.77
CA ILE A 93 -9.86 -11.58 -0.05
C ILE A 93 -9.66 -12.07 1.39
N ASN A 94 -9.01 -11.25 2.21
CA ASN A 94 -8.99 -11.47 3.65
C ASN A 94 -10.31 -10.91 4.20
N GLU A 95 -11.27 -11.81 4.49
CA GLU A 95 -12.59 -11.45 5.00
C GLU A 95 -12.50 -10.61 6.29
N ASP A 96 -11.41 -10.71 7.06
CA ASP A 96 -11.15 -9.93 8.29
C ASP A 96 -10.84 -8.43 8.06
N LEU A 97 -10.56 -8.00 6.83
CA LEU A 97 -10.37 -6.57 6.49
C LEU A 97 -11.58 -5.96 5.79
N SER A 98 -12.66 -6.73 5.62
CA SER A 98 -13.93 -6.25 5.02
C SER A 98 -14.58 -5.15 5.86
N ASP A 99 -14.31 -5.11 7.17
CA ASP A 99 -14.84 -4.10 8.09
C ASP A 99 -14.34 -2.68 7.77
N HIS A 100 -13.18 -2.54 7.11
CA HIS A 100 -12.65 -1.24 6.68
C HIS A 100 -13.27 -0.71 5.37
N LEU A 101 -14.04 -1.55 4.68
CA LEU A 101 -14.74 -1.21 3.43
C LEU A 101 -16.23 -0.96 3.64
N ASP A 102 -16.75 -1.13 4.87
CA ASP A 102 -18.12 -0.79 5.23
C ASP A 102 -18.22 0.68 5.68
N PRO A 103 -18.91 1.56 4.92
CA PRO A 103 -19.11 2.97 5.29
C PRO A 103 -19.99 3.15 6.55
N THR A 104 -20.57 2.08 7.10
CA THR A 104 -21.34 2.08 8.34
C THR A 104 -20.60 1.51 9.55
N SER A 105 -19.39 0.96 9.35
CA SER A 105 -18.56 0.43 10.42
C SER A 105 -17.87 1.58 11.17
N SER A 106 -18.16 1.71 12.49
CA SER A 106 -17.46 2.67 13.34
C SER A 106 -16.09 2.10 13.73
N PHE A 107 -15.02 2.82 13.43
CA PHE A 107 -13.65 2.54 13.87
C PHE A 107 -13.61 2.36 15.40
N GLU A 108 -13.69 1.12 15.90
CA GLU A 108 -13.37 0.83 17.29
C GLU A 108 -11.86 0.64 17.41
N VAL A 109 -11.19 1.64 17.98
CA VAL A 109 -9.82 1.48 18.47
C VAL A 109 -9.89 0.50 19.64
N GLY A 110 -9.45 -0.73 19.39
CA GLY A 110 -9.40 -1.78 20.41
C GLY A 110 -8.68 -1.27 21.67
N ASN A 111 -9.42 -1.14 22.77
CA ASN A 111 -8.88 -0.94 24.10
C ASN A 111 -8.01 -2.15 24.47
N HIS A 112 -6.70 -2.01 24.34
CA HIS A 112 -5.78 -2.92 25.01
C HIS A 112 -5.62 -2.46 26.47
N ASP A 113 -5.72 -3.41 27.40
CA ASP A 113 -5.69 -3.29 28.86
C ASP A 113 -6.97 -2.85 29.60
N ALA A 114 -7.98 -3.72 29.59
CA ALA A 114 -8.83 -3.89 30.77
C ALA A 114 -8.29 -5.07 31.60
N ARG A 115 -7.47 -4.77 32.62
CA ARG A 115 -7.18 -5.74 33.69
C ARG A 115 -8.49 -6.10 34.38
N PRO A 116 -8.82 -7.39 34.59
CA PRO A 116 -9.96 -7.72 35.45
C PRO A 116 -9.57 -7.42 36.92
N ALA A 117 -10.34 -6.53 37.54
CA ALA A 117 -10.32 -6.33 38.98
C ALA A 117 -10.95 -7.56 39.65
N THR A 118 -10.13 -8.51 40.12
CA THR A 118 -10.59 -9.58 40.99
C THR A 118 -10.88 -9.00 42.38
N THR A 119 -12.15 -8.72 42.63
CA THR A 119 -12.66 -8.48 43.98
C THR A 119 -13.02 -9.85 44.56
N LEU A 120 -12.26 -10.34 45.55
CA LEU A 120 -12.67 -11.45 46.39
C LEU A 120 -12.72 -10.94 47.84
N ILE A 121 -13.93 -10.67 48.32
CA ILE A 121 -14.25 -10.45 49.74
C ILE A 121 -14.96 -11.72 50.21
N GLU A 122 -14.45 -12.35 51.27
CA GLU A 122 -15.17 -12.97 52.41
C GLU A 122 -14.13 -13.71 53.29
N ARG A 123 -13.76 -13.15 54.45
CA ARG A 123 -14.33 -13.32 55.81
C ARG A 123 -13.94 -14.63 56.54
N THR A 124 -13.30 -14.40 57.70
CA THR A 124 -13.30 -15.18 58.97
C THR A 124 -12.65 -16.57 59.03
N ALA A 125 -11.53 -16.64 59.78
CA ALA A 125 -11.46 -17.30 61.09
C ALA A 125 -10.39 -16.62 61.95
#